data_AF-A0A1Y1K7Q8-F1
#
_entry.id   AF-A0A1Y1K7Q8-F1
#
_cell.length_a   1.000
_cell.length_b   1.000
_cell.length_c   1.000
_cell.angle_alpha   90.00
_cell.angle_beta   90.00
_cell.angle_gamma   90.00
#
_symmetry.space_group_name_H-M   'P 1'
#
loop_
_entity.id
_entity.type
_entity.pdbx_description
1 polymer ?
#
loop_
_entity_poly.entity_id
_entity_poly.type
_entity_poly.pdbx_seq_one_letter_code
_entity_poly.pdbx_strand_id
1 'polypeptide(L)'
;MDVSCLTAFLFFLNVVTGKVITDNDKQTKLNVDDITCCNENNIDLTVFIDWFDERFLLPEHDPLVNKFAKCWMNKRGYVSSDGVMNEGLYREWIRATVFGGIDLATLKETEVRIKTKLINDIIPSCKDRVKCSGDDCIIIFYNCVANKVYNIMHL
;
A
#
# COMPACT_ATOMS: atom_id res chain seq x y z
N MET A 1 -34.76 -20.28 -6.22
CA MET A 1 -34.17 -18.96 -6.54
C MET A 1 -33.08 -18.74 -5.50
N ASP A 2 -31.83 -18.86 -5.93
CA ASP A 2 -30.66 -18.95 -5.06
C ASP A 2 -30.37 -17.65 -4.31
N VAL A 3 -30.13 -17.79 -3.01
CA VAL A 3 -29.83 -16.73 -2.04
C VAL A 3 -28.43 -16.12 -2.25
N SER A 4 -27.63 -16.67 -3.18
CA SER A 4 -26.25 -16.26 -3.45
C SER A 4 -26.10 -14.99 -4.32
N CYS A 5 -27.13 -14.55 -5.03
CA CYS A 5 -27.09 -13.27 -5.77
C CYS A 5 -27.43 -12.06 -4.89
N LEU A 6 -28.23 -12.24 -3.83
CA LEU A 6 -28.73 -11.11 -3.02
C LEU A 6 -27.66 -10.60 -2.03
N THR A 7 -26.80 -11.49 -1.53
CA THR A 7 -25.66 -11.15 -0.67
C THR A 7 -24.54 -10.46 -1.43
N ALA A 8 -24.31 -10.81 -2.70
CA ALA A 8 -23.38 -10.10 -3.57
C ALA A 8 -23.84 -8.63 -3.81
N PHE A 9 -25.14 -8.40 -3.95
CA PHE A 9 -25.70 -7.06 -4.18
C PHE A 9 -25.58 -6.13 -2.94
N LEU A 10 -25.66 -6.70 -1.73
CA LEU A 10 -25.45 -5.94 -0.47
C LEU A 10 -23.96 -5.65 -0.20
N PHE A 11 -23.03 -6.47 -0.74
CA PHE A 11 -21.60 -6.16 -0.75
C PHE A 11 -21.29 -4.97 -1.66
N PHE A 12 -21.87 -4.91 -2.86
CA PHE A 12 -21.69 -3.79 -3.80
C PHE A 12 -22.22 -2.45 -3.26
N LEU A 13 -23.34 -2.45 -2.53
CA LEU A 13 -23.90 -1.22 -1.95
C LEU A 13 -23.08 -0.63 -0.78
N ASN A 14 -22.35 -1.47 -0.03
CA ASN A 14 -21.45 -0.99 1.04
C ASN A 14 -20.07 -0.54 0.53
N VAL A 15 -19.62 -1.04 -0.63
CA VAL A 15 -18.39 -0.60 -1.30
C VAL A 15 -18.55 0.81 -1.90
N VAL A 16 -19.74 1.17 -2.38
CA VAL A 16 -20.04 2.53 -2.89
C VAL A 16 -20.24 3.56 -1.77
N THR A 17 -20.49 3.11 -0.53
CA THR A 17 -20.78 4.00 0.62
C THR A 17 -19.70 4.01 1.70
N GLY A 18 -18.58 3.30 1.51
CA GLY A 18 -17.44 3.34 2.44
C GLY A 18 -17.73 2.72 3.80
N LYS A 19 -18.55 1.66 3.87
CA LYS A 19 -18.81 0.95 5.13
C LYS A 19 -17.84 -0.22 5.34
N VAL A 20 -16.93 0.07 6.27
CA VAL A 20 -15.90 -0.74 6.92
C VAL A 20 -16.39 -2.14 7.31
N ILE A 21 -15.59 -3.18 7.00
CA ILE A 21 -15.66 -4.46 7.71
C ILE A 21 -14.76 -4.31 8.94
N THR A 22 -15.37 -4.36 10.13
CA THR A 22 -14.64 -4.31 11.41
C THR A 22 -14.50 -5.72 11.96
N ASP A 23 -13.27 -6.19 12.10
CA ASP A 23 -12.92 -7.06 13.21
C ASP A 23 -12.35 -6.16 14.33
N ASN A 24 -12.71 -6.46 15.57
CA ASN A 24 -12.99 -5.47 16.63
C ASN A 24 -11.83 -4.58 17.13
N ASP A 25 -10.64 -4.57 16.53
CA ASP A 25 -9.56 -3.64 16.89
C ASP A 25 -8.63 -3.22 15.73
N LYS A 26 -8.91 -3.62 14.48
CA LYS A 26 -8.13 -3.21 13.30
C LYS A 26 -9.06 -2.66 12.23
N GLN A 27 -9.26 -1.33 12.20
CA GLN A 27 -9.96 -0.69 11.08
C GLN A 27 -9.06 -0.65 9.85
N THR A 28 -8.95 -1.76 9.13
CA THR A 28 -8.32 -1.78 7.81
C THR A 28 -9.36 -1.31 6.79
N LYS A 29 -9.25 -0.06 6.32
CA LYS A 29 -10.07 0.40 5.19
C LYS A 29 -9.55 -0.26 3.90
N LEU A 30 -10.13 -1.40 3.55
CA LEU A 30 -9.89 -2.06 2.26
C LEU A 30 -10.38 -1.15 1.13
N ASN A 31 -9.52 -0.91 0.14
CA ASN A 31 -9.92 -0.24 -1.09
C ASN A 31 -10.25 -1.25 -2.21
N VAL A 32 -10.80 -0.75 -3.32
CA VAL A 32 -11.25 -1.58 -4.46
C VAL A 32 -10.12 -2.41 -5.06
N ASP A 33 -8.91 -1.87 -5.13
CA ASP A 33 -7.77 -2.58 -5.69
C ASP A 33 -7.31 -3.72 -4.76
N ASP A 34 -7.39 -3.54 -3.43
CA ASP A 34 -7.06 -4.59 -2.45
C ASP A 34 -7.99 -5.80 -2.65
N ILE A 35 -9.30 -5.54 -2.75
CA ILE A 35 -10.32 -6.58 -2.98
C ILE A 35 -10.12 -7.25 -4.34
N THR A 36 -9.87 -6.45 -5.38
CA THR A 36 -9.66 -6.96 -6.74
C THR A 36 -8.45 -7.88 -6.79
N CYS A 37 -7.32 -7.47 -6.22
CA CYS A 37 -6.10 -8.26 -6.23
C CYS A 37 -6.17 -9.51 -5.33
N CYS A 38 -6.91 -9.46 -4.22
CA CYS A 38 -7.18 -10.67 -3.44
C CYS A 38 -8.01 -11.67 -4.26
N ASN A 39 -9.08 -11.21 -4.91
CA ASN A 39 -9.93 -12.07 -5.74
C ASN A 39 -9.18 -12.67 -6.94
N GLU A 40 -8.44 -11.86 -7.70
CA GLU A 40 -7.67 -12.33 -8.87
C GLU A 40 -6.62 -13.39 -8.49
N ASN A 41 -6.12 -13.37 -7.26
CA ASN A 41 -5.10 -14.29 -6.77
C ASN A 41 -5.62 -15.38 -5.82
N ASN A 42 -6.95 -15.48 -5.63
CA ASN A 42 -7.60 -16.40 -4.70
C ASN A 42 -7.06 -16.31 -3.27
N ILE A 43 -6.83 -15.09 -2.79
CA ILE A 43 -6.38 -14.80 -1.43
C ILE A 43 -7.61 -14.52 -0.56
N ASP A 44 -7.67 -15.19 0.59
CA ASP A 44 -8.69 -14.92 1.59
C ASP A 44 -8.46 -13.54 2.23
N LEU A 45 -9.51 -12.72 2.32
CA LEU A 45 -9.42 -11.36 2.87
C LEU A 45 -9.00 -11.34 4.35
N THR A 46 -9.30 -12.39 5.12
CA THR A 46 -8.86 -12.50 6.51
C THR A 46 -7.34 -12.69 6.59
N VAL A 47 -6.80 -13.58 5.75
CA VAL A 47 -5.35 -13.80 5.59
C VAL A 47 -4.64 -12.52 5.12
N PHE A 48 -5.25 -11.79 4.19
CA PHE A 48 -4.73 -10.51 3.71
C PHE A 48 -4.60 -9.47 4.82
N ILE A 49 -5.60 -9.33 5.68
CA ILE A 49 -5.60 -8.35 6.78
C ILE A 49 -4.46 -8.64 7.77
N ASP A 50 -4.10 -9.91 7.95
CA ASP A 50 -3.03 -10.33 8.85
C ASP A 50 -1.61 -10.13 8.30
N TRP A 51 -1.46 -9.80 7.01
CA TRP A 51 -0.14 -9.59 6.41
C TRP A 51 0.53 -8.28 6.84
N PHE A 52 -0.23 -7.27 7.24
CA PHE A 52 0.32 -5.96 7.57
C PHE A 52 0.67 -5.87 9.06
N ASP A 53 1.94 -5.56 9.35
CA ASP A 53 2.35 -5.12 10.68
C ASP A 53 1.91 -3.67 10.95
N GLU A 54 2.20 -3.16 12.15
CA GLU A 54 1.89 -1.78 12.55
C GLU A 54 2.56 -0.71 11.66
N ARG A 55 3.59 -1.09 10.89
CA ARG A 55 4.32 -0.24 9.94
C ARG A 55 3.89 -0.49 8.49
N PHE A 56 2.84 -1.30 8.28
CA PHE A 56 2.34 -1.72 6.98
C PHE A 56 3.37 -2.50 6.15
N LEU A 57 4.27 -3.25 6.78
CA LEU A 57 5.21 -4.12 6.07
C LEU A 57 4.54 -5.42 5.67
N LEU A 58 4.88 -5.90 4.47
CA LEU A 58 4.41 -7.16 3.91
C LEU A 58 5.44 -8.28 4.15
N PRO A 59 5.00 -9.55 4.31
CA PRO A 59 5.91 -10.67 4.41
C PRO A 59 6.76 -10.81 3.14
N GLU A 60 8.09 -10.78 3.29
CA GLU A 60 9.03 -11.00 2.18
C GLU A 60 9.12 -12.50 1.85
N HIS A 61 9.41 -12.82 0.58
CA HIS A 61 9.60 -14.18 0.05
C HIS A 61 8.36 -15.11 0.08
N ASP A 62 7.19 -14.60 0.45
CA ASP A 62 5.93 -15.35 0.33
C ASP A 62 5.38 -15.23 -1.11
N PRO A 63 5.25 -16.35 -1.87
CA PRO A 63 4.76 -16.31 -3.24
C PRO A 63 3.34 -15.75 -3.40
N LEU A 64 2.46 -15.91 -2.41
CA LEU A 64 1.10 -15.36 -2.44
C LEU A 64 1.13 -13.84 -2.24
N VAL A 65 1.95 -13.37 -1.29
CA VAL A 65 2.15 -11.93 -1.07
C VAL A 65 2.79 -11.28 -2.30
N ASN A 66 3.74 -11.95 -2.96
CA ASN A 66 4.36 -11.47 -4.20
C ASN A 66 3.33 -11.26 -5.32
N LYS A 67 2.45 -12.25 -5.52
CA LYS A 67 1.36 -12.16 -6.50
C LYS A 67 0.42 -11.01 -6.19
N PHE A 68 0.03 -10.87 -4.93
CA PHE A 68 -0.77 -9.74 -4.47
C PHE A 68 -0.07 -8.40 -4.74
N ALA A 69 1.15 -8.23 -4.25
CA ALA A 69 1.90 -6.98 -4.35
C ALA A 69 2.10 -6.55 -5.81
N LYS A 70 2.40 -7.51 -6.70
CA LYS A 70 2.45 -7.25 -8.15
C LYS A 70 1.15 -6.71 -8.70
N CYS A 71 0.03 -7.39 -8.43
CA CYS A 71 -1.28 -6.94 -8.87
C CYS A 71 -1.58 -5.53 -8.31
N TRP A 72 -1.38 -5.35 -7.01
CA TRP A 72 -1.70 -4.13 -6.29
C TRP A 72 -0.92 -2.92 -6.81
N MET A 73 0.38 -3.11 -7.07
CA MET A 73 1.26 -2.10 -7.65
C MET A 73 0.90 -1.78 -9.10
N ASN A 74 0.50 -2.79 -9.87
CA ASN A 74 0.13 -2.62 -11.27
C ASN A 74 -1.19 -1.85 -11.42
N LYS A 75 -2.23 -2.19 -10.63
CA LYS A 75 -3.53 -1.50 -10.66
C LYS A 75 -3.40 -0.01 -10.33
N ARG A 76 -2.45 0.35 -9.45
CA ARG A 76 -2.14 1.74 -9.08
C ARG A 76 -1.15 2.45 -10.02
N GLY A 77 -0.64 1.75 -11.02
CA GLY A 77 0.34 2.30 -11.97
C GLY A 77 1.73 2.54 -11.37
N TYR A 78 1.99 2.09 -10.14
CA TYR A 78 3.29 2.19 -9.48
C TYR A 78 4.35 1.33 -10.15
N VAL A 79 3.93 0.23 -10.79
CA VAL A 79 4.76 -0.65 -11.58
C VAL A 79 4.01 -0.97 -12.88
N SER A 80 4.67 -0.81 -14.02
CA SER A 80 4.11 -1.18 -15.33
C SER A 80 4.02 -2.72 -15.49
N SER A 81 3.36 -3.19 -16.55
CA SER A 81 3.18 -4.62 -16.80
C SER A 81 4.49 -5.37 -17.05
N ASP A 82 5.54 -4.68 -17.47
CA ASP A 82 6.91 -5.19 -17.66
C ASP A 82 7.77 -5.08 -16.38
N GLY A 83 7.20 -4.64 -15.26
CA GLY A 83 7.91 -4.57 -13.97
C GLY A 83 8.72 -3.28 -13.77
N VAL A 84 8.59 -2.28 -14.65
CA VAL A 84 9.28 -0.99 -14.49
C VAL A 84 8.54 -0.11 -13.50
N MET A 85 9.27 0.43 -12.53
CA MET A 85 8.72 1.27 -11.48
C MET A 85 8.42 2.69 -11.99
N ASN A 86 7.23 3.20 -11.68
CA ASN A 86 6.85 4.59 -11.87
C ASN A 86 7.23 5.42 -10.64
N GLU A 87 8.44 6.01 -10.68
CA GLU A 87 8.93 6.82 -9.58
C GLU A 87 8.05 8.04 -9.27
N GLY A 88 7.42 8.64 -10.29
CA GLY A 88 6.60 9.84 -10.11
C GLY A 88 5.42 9.57 -9.19
N LEU A 89 4.65 8.52 -9.51
CA LEU A 89 3.51 8.10 -8.69
C LEU A 89 3.93 7.62 -7.29
N TYR A 90 5.10 6.98 -7.17
CA TYR A 90 5.64 6.63 -5.85
C TYR A 90 5.98 7.86 -5.01
N ARG A 91 6.60 8.90 -5.60
CA ARG A 91 6.90 10.15 -4.88
C ARG A 91 5.62 10.86 -4.44
N GLU A 92 4.60 10.87 -5.29
CA GLU A 92 3.29 11.43 -4.96
C GLU A 92 2.65 10.69 -3.78
N TRP A 93 2.64 9.36 -3.81
CA TRP A 93 2.15 8.56 -2.68
C TRP A 93 2.93 8.83 -1.40
N ILE A 94 4.26 8.78 -1.43
CA ILE A 94 5.13 9.06 -0.27
C ILE A 94 4.81 10.44 0.32
N ARG A 95 4.70 11.48 -0.53
CA ARG A 95 4.38 12.84 -0.10
C ARG A 95 2.98 12.91 0.53
N ALA A 96 1.99 12.29 -0.12
CA ALA A 96 0.62 12.24 0.36
C ALA A 96 0.50 11.48 1.69
N THR A 97 1.32 10.46 1.93
CA THR A 97 1.33 9.72 3.20
C THR A 97 2.04 10.49 4.30
N VAL A 98 3.22 11.09 4.04
CA VAL A 98 3.98 11.83 5.06
C VAL A 98 3.25 13.10 5.53
N PHE A 99 2.60 13.80 4.61
CA PHE A 99 1.87 15.03 4.92
C PHE A 99 0.35 14.85 4.99
N GLY A 100 -0.13 13.61 4.79
CA GLY A 100 -1.56 13.31 4.72
C GLY A 100 -2.26 13.59 6.05
N GLY A 101 -3.37 14.32 6.00
CA GLY A 101 -4.13 14.68 7.20
C GLY A 101 -3.49 15.76 8.07
N ILE A 102 -2.36 16.34 7.65
CA ILE A 102 -1.71 17.47 8.32
C ILE A 102 -2.02 18.75 7.54
N ASP A 103 -2.47 19.79 8.25
CA ASP A 103 -2.53 21.13 7.68
C ASP A 103 -1.10 21.69 7.57
N LEU A 104 -0.57 21.78 6.35
CA LEU A 104 0.77 22.29 6.09
C LEU A 104 0.98 23.73 6.61
N ALA A 105 -0.08 24.52 6.75
CA ALA A 105 0.00 25.87 7.31
C ALA A 105 0.34 25.86 8.81
N THR A 106 0.09 24.73 9.50
CA THR A 106 0.38 24.55 10.93
C THR A 106 1.79 24.00 11.19
N LEU A 107 2.45 23.47 10.16
CA LEU A 107 3.81 22.96 10.28
C LEU A 107 4.83 24.09 10.28
N LYS A 108 5.90 23.92 11.07
CA LYS A 108 7.06 24.81 11.00
C LYS A 108 7.72 24.63 9.62
N GLU A 109 8.09 25.74 8.97
CA GLU A 109 8.79 25.71 7.68
C GLU A 109 10.02 24.79 7.69
N THR A 110 10.74 24.78 8.81
CA THR A 110 11.91 23.89 9.00
C THR A 110 11.53 22.42 8.95
N GLU A 111 10.39 22.03 9.51
CA GLU A 111 9.90 20.66 9.50
C GLU A 111 9.49 20.24 8.09
N VAL A 112 8.75 21.09 7.38
CA VAL A 112 8.38 20.87 5.97
C VAL A 112 9.63 20.66 5.11
N ARG A 113 10.67 21.49 5.32
CA ARG A 113 11.95 21.38 4.61
C ARG A 113 12.68 20.07 4.91
N ILE A 114 12.76 19.66 6.18
CA ILE A 114 13.42 18.40 6.58
C ILE A 114 12.67 17.20 5.99
N LYS A 115 11.35 17.13 6.19
CA LYS A 115 10.52 16.02 5.68
C LYS A 115 10.59 15.93 4.14
N THR A 116 10.55 17.06 3.44
CA THR A 116 10.70 17.10 1.97
C THR A 116 12.06 16.56 1.52
N LYS A 117 13.16 16.92 2.20
CA LYS A 117 14.48 16.39 1.89
C LYS A 117 14.52 14.87 2.07
N LEU A 118 14.03 14.38 3.21
CA LEU A 118 13.99 12.95 3.50
C LEU A 118 13.14 12.17 2.49
N ILE A 119 12.00 12.71 2.07
CA ILE A 119 11.13 12.14 1.02
C ILE A 119 11.90 11.95 -0.29
N ASN A 120 12.65 12.97 -0.71
CA ASN A 120 13.39 12.92 -1.98
C ASN A 120 14.47 11.82 -2.00
N ASP A 121 15.02 11.50 -0.82
CA ASP A 121 16.07 10.50 -0.63
C ASP A 121 15.52 9.05 -0.50
N ILE A 122 14.21 8.86 -0.29
CA ILE A 122 13.64 7.52 -0.10
C ILE A 122 13.87 6.61 -1.30
N ILE A 123 13.40 7.00 -2.49
CA ILE A 123 13.44 6.13 -3.66
C ILE A 123 14.89 5.77 -4.05
N PRO A 124 15.83 6.72 -4.18
CA PRO A 124 17.23 6.38 -4.48
C PRO A 124 17.82 5.40 -3.46
N SER A 125 17.62 5.66 -2.16
CA SER A 125 18.18 4.80 -1.12
C SER A 125 17.54 3.40 -1.06
N CYS A 126 16.27 3.27 -1.45
CA CYS A 126 15.62 1.96 -1.55
C CYS A 126 16.01 1.20 -2.81
N LYS A 127 16.28 1.88 -3.94
CA LYS A 127 16.82 1.23 -5.14
C LYS A 127 18.19 0.61 -4.87
N ASP A 128 19.07 1.31 -4.15
CA ASP A 128 20.40 0.79 -3.81
C ASP A 128 20.36 -0.47 -2.93
N ARG A 129 19.31 -0.59 -2.09
CA ARG A 129 19.08 -1.76 -1.24
C ARG A 129 18.55 -2.96 -2.03
N VAL A 130 17.74 -2.70 -3.05
CA VAL A 130 17.09 -3.72 -3.88
C VAL A 130 18.06 -4.16 -4.98
N LYS A 131 19.08 -4.94 -4.59
CA LYS A 131 20.00 -5.64 -5.53
C LYS A 131 19.44 -6.99 -5.99
N CYS A 132 18.13 -7.17 -5.99
CA CYS A 132 17.53 -8.44 -6.35
C CYS A 132 17.12 -8.47 -7.83
N SER A 133 17.02 -9.67 -8.36
CA SER A 133 16.38 -9.98 -9.64
C SER A 133 15.16 -10.86 -9.36
N GLY A 134 14.02 -10.57 -9.97
CA GLY A 134 12.82 -11.41 -9.89
C GLY A 134 11.69 -10.83 -9.04
N ASP A 135 10.79 -11.71 -8.61
CA ASP A 135 9.46 -11.36 -8.13
C ASP A 135 9.45 -10.65 -6.77
N ASP A 136 10.43 -10.96 -5.91
CA ASP A 136 10.55 -10.40 -4.55
C ASP A 136 10.93 -8.91 -4.55
N CYS A 137 11.44 -8.38 -5.66
CA CYS A 137 11.97 -7.01 -5.70
C CYS A 137 10.92 -5.95 -5.46
N ILE A 138 9.67 -6.23 -5.82
CA ILE A 138 8.57 -5.29 -5.61
C ILE A 138 8.27 -5.17 -4.11
N ILE A 139 8.24 -6.29 -3.37
CA ILE A 139 7.99 -6.26 -1.93
C ILE A 139 9.18 -5.66 -1.18
N ILE A 140 10.40 -6.07 -1.49
CA ILE A 140 11.59 -5.55 -0.80
C ILE A 140 11.70 -4.03 -1.01
N PHE A 141 11.42 -3.56 -2.22
CA PHE A 141 11.36 -2.13 -2.50
C PHE A 141 10.23 -1.44 -1.71
N TYR A 142 9.01 -1.97 -1.77
CA TYR A 142 7.86 -1.44 -1.02
C TYR A 142 8.14 -1.35 0.47
N ASN A 143 8.57 -2.45 1.10
CA ASN A 143 8.89 -2.50 2.53
C ASN A 143 9.97 -1.49 2.91
N CYS A 144 10.99 -1.31 2.07
CA CYS A 144 12.00 -0.28 2.28
C CYS A 144 11.38 1.12 2.30
N VAL A 145 10.50 1.43 1.33
CA VAL A 145 9.83 2.73 1.24
C VAL A 145 8.87 2.93 2.42
N ALA A 146 7.98 1.98 2.69
CA ALA A 146 7.00 2.02 3.77
C ALA A 146 7.68 2.25 5.14
N ASN A 147 8.76 1.51 5.43
CA ASN A 147 9.52 1.69 6.66
C ASN A 147 10.14 3.10 6.77
N LYS A 148 10.66 3.67 5.68
CA LYS A 148 11.20 5.05 5.70
C LYS A 148 10.10 6.09 5.86
N VAL A 149 8.96 5.91 5.18
CA VAL A 149 7.79 6.79 5.33
C VAL A 149 7.31 6.81 6.77
N TYR A 150 7.14 5.63 7.38
CA TYR A 150 6.75 5.50 8.79
C TYR A 150 7.70 6.28 9.70
N ASN A 151 9.02 6.12 9.51
CA ASN A 151 10.01 6.85 10.31
C ASN A 151 9.90 8.37 10.14
N ILE A 152 9.65 8.88 8.92
CA ILE A 152 9.50 10.32 8.69
C ILE A 152 8.23 10.87 9.34
N MET A 153 7.13 10.11 9.33
CA MET A 153 5.87 10.53 9.96
C MET A 153 5.99 10.73 11.47
N HIS A 154 6.93 10.03 12.11
CA HIS A 154 7.15 10.05 13.56
C HIS A 154 8.40 10.85 13.98
N LEU A 155 8.99 11.64 13.05
CA LEU A 155 9.96 12.70 13.35
C LEU A 155 9.24 13.99 13.76
#